data_AF-A0A8H7VUI2-F1
#
_entry.id   AF-A0A8H7VUI2-F1
#
_cell.length_a   1.000
_cell.length_b   1.000
_cell.length_c   1.000
_cell.angle_alpha   90.00
_cell.angle_beta   90.00
_cell.angle_gamma   90.00
#
_symmetry.space_group_name_H-M   'P 1'
#
loop_
_entity.id
_entity.type
_entity.pdbx_description
1 polymer ?
#
loop_
_entity_poly.entity_id
_entity_poly.type
_entity_poly.pdbx_seq_one_letter_code
_entity_poly.pdbx_strand_id
1 'polypeptide(L)'
;MAKLDRMSPDELVSISKKMFYGGLAFLPFLWLINFMYLFRTSRKPSAPPALKKYVYLSMAGCVAWFIVMTTWYAVYVNKRTSWGAAGDQITVVIPKGV
;
A
#
# COMPACT_ATOMS: atom_id res chain seq x y z
N MET A 1 -20.34 -8.05 2.63
CA MET A 1 -19.27 -9.04 2.85
C MET A 1 -19.64 -10.49 2.48
N ALA A 2 -20.93 -10.84 2.35
CA ALA A 2 -21.39 -12.21 2.03
C ALA A 2 -20.87 -12.83 0.71
N LYS A 3 -20.22 -12.06 -0.17
CA LYS A 3 -19.70 -12.56 -1.46
C LYS A 3 -18.32 -13.21 -1.32
N LEU A 4 -17.46 -12.73 -0.41
CA LEU A 4 -16.12 -13.29 -0.19
C LEU A 4 -16.17 -14.66 0.51
N ASP A 5 -17.12 -14.86 1.42
CA ASP A 5 -17.29 -16.14 2.11
C ASP A 5 -17.84 -17.26 1.21
N ARG A 6 -18.34 -16.91 0.01
CA ARG A 6 -18.84 -17.86 -1.00
C ARG A 6 -17.78 -18.27 -2.02
N MET A 7 -16.59 -17.67 -1.98
CA MET A 7 -15.51 -17.94 -2.93
C MET A 7 -14.69 -19.15 -2.51
N SER A 8 -14.12 -19.86 -3.47
CA SER A 8 -13.24 -20.97 -3.17
C SER A 8 -11.90 -20.46 -2.57
N PRO A 9 -11.21 -21.27 -1.74
CA PRO A 9 -9.92 -20.88 -1.19
C PRO A 9 -8.88 -20.51 -2.27
N ASP A 10 -8.92 -21.18 -3.42
CA ASP A 10 -7.99 -20.93 -4.53
C ASP A 10 -8.26 -19.61 -5.24
N GLU A 11 -9.53 -19.23 -5.40
CA GLU A 11 -9.91 -17.92 -5.94
C GLU A 11 -9.43 -16.78 -5.04
N LEU A 12 -9.59 -16.93 -3.72
CA LEU A 12 -9.13 -15.95 -2.73
C LEU A 12 -7.60 -15.77 -2.79
N VAL A 13 -6.85 -16.87 -2.94
CA VAL A 13 -5.40 -16.82 -3.12
C VAL A 13 -5.04 -16.12 -4.43
N SER A 14 -5.74 -16.44 -5.53
CA SER A 14 -5.51 -15.82 -6.85
C SER A 14 -5.73 -14.30 -6.81
N ILE A 15 -6.81 -13.84 -6.16
CA ILE A 15 -7.08 -12.41 -5.96
C ILE A 15 -5.97 -11.76 -5.14
N SER A 16 -5.60 -12.36 -4.00
CA SER A 16 -4.56 -11.78 -3.13
C SER A 16 -3.21 -11.69 -3.83
N LYS A 17 -2.85 -12.69 -4.65
CA LYS A 17 -1.65 -12.64 -5.51
C LYS A 17 -1.71 -11.48 -6.50
N LYS A 18 -2.81 -11.34 -7.24
CA LYS A 18 -2.97 -10.25 -8.23
C LYS A 18 -2.87 -8.88 -7.59
N MET A 19 -3.51 -8.69 -6.43
CA MET A 19 -3.42 -7.43 -5.68
C MET A 19 -2.01 -7.18 -5.13
N PHE A 20 -1.33 -8.23 -4.67
CA PHE A 20 0.06 -8.12 -4.22
C PHE A 20 0.99 -7.71 -5.36
N TYR A 21 0.98 -8.41 -6.50
CA TYR A 21 1.82 -8.05 -7.64
C TYR A 21 1.42 -6.71 -8.26
N GLY A 22 0.12 -6.40 -8.32
CA GLY A 22 -0.35 -5.08 -8.76
C GLY A 22 0.17 -3.95 -7.87
N GLY A 23 0.29 -4.18 -6.57
CA GLY A 23 0.84 -3.18 -5.64
C GLY A 23 2.30 -2.82 -5.91
N LEU A 24 3.08 -3.71 -6.54
CA LEU A 24 4.46 -3.43 -6.93
C LEU A 24 4.57 -2.33 -7.99
N ALA A 25 3.50 -2.00 -8.70
CA ALA A 25 3.42 -0.85 -9.60
C ALA A 25 3.24 0.49 -8.85
N PHE A 26 3.88 0.65 -7.68
CA PHE A 26 3.79 1.82 -6.81
C PHE A 26 2.37 2.14 -6.30
N LEU A 27 1.58 1.09 -6.01
CA LEU A 27 0.19 1.22 -5.55
C LEU A 27 0.06 0.73 -4.08
N PRO A 28 0.55 1.49 -3.09
CA PRO A 28 0.48 1.06 -1.69
C PRO A 28 -0.95 0.95 -1.17
N PHE A 29 -1.86 1.77 -1.70
CA PHE A 29 -3.28 1.70 -1.35
C PHE A 29 -3.94 0.39 -1.83
N LEU A 30 -3.46 -0.19 -2.93
CA LEU A 30 -3.95 -1.49 -3.41
C LEU A 30 -3.57 -2.61 -2.43
N TRP A 31 -2.35 -2.58 -1.89
CA TRP A 31 -1.96 -3.49 -0.82
C TRP A 31 -2.78 -3.30 0.46
N LEU A 32 -3.09 -2.05 0.82
CA LEU A 32 -3.95 -1.77 1.96
C LEU A 32 -5.35 -2.38 1.77
N ILE A 33 -5.95 -2.23 0.58
CA ILE A 33 -7.22 -2.86 0.24
C ILE A 33 -7.10 -4.39 0.32
N ASN A 34 -6.04 -4.99 -0.22
CA ASN A 34 -5.81 -6.44 -0.13
C ASN A 34 -5.85 -6.90 1.34
N PHE A 35 -5.12 -6.18 2.21
CA PHE A 35 -5.09 -6.47 3.63
C PHE A 35 -6.47 -6.29 4.27
N MET A 36 -7.11 -5.12 4.15
CA MET A 36 -8.40 -4.84 4.81
C MET A 36 -9.50 -5.84 4.44
N TYR A 37 -9.59 -6.24 3.17
CA TYR A 37 -10.64 -7.13 2.70
C TYR A 37 -10.37 -8.61 3.02
N LEU A 38 -9.11 -9.06 2.95
CA LEU A 38 -8.79 -10.49 3.13
C LEU A 38 -8.22 -10.82 4.52
N PHE A 39 -7.93 -9.85 5.38
CA PHE A 39 -7.37 -10.09 6.72
C PHE A 39 -8.26 -10.96 7.61
N ARG A 40 -9.58 -10.72 7.61
CA ARG A 40 -10.50 -11.56 8.40
C ARG A 40 -10.52 -13.00 7.88
N THR A 41 -10.51 -13.15 6.57
CA THR A 41 -10.50 -14.47 5.91
C THR A 41 -9.18 -15.20 6.11
N SER A 42 -8.05 -14.50 6.03
CA SER A 42 -6.72 -15.09 6.23
C SER A 42 -6.51 -15.57 7.67
N ARG A 43 -7.23 -15.03 8.66
CA ARG A 43 -7.16 -15.47 10.06
C ARG A 43 -7.94 -16.75 10.36
N LYS A 44 -8.81 -17.21 9.46
CA LYS A 44 -9.57 -18.45 9.68
C LYS A 44 -8.60 -19.66 9.74
N PRO A 45 -8.85 -20.68 10.59
CA PRO A 45 -8.00 -21.88 10.65
C PRO A 45 -7.91 -22.63 9.32
N SER A 46 -9.00 -22.62 8.54
CA SER A 46 -9.09 -23.23 7.21
C SER A 46 -8.43 -22.42 6.09
N ALA A 47 -7.86 -21.24 6.40
CA ALA A 47 -7.28 -20.38 5.37
C ALA A 47 -5.96 -20.96 4.82
N PRO A 48 -5.79 -21.02 3.49
CA PRO A 48 -4.55 -21.48 2.88
C PRO A 48 -3.33 -20.68 3.36
N PRO A 49 -2.17 -21.32 3.62
CA PRO A 49 -0.94 -20.61 4.01
C PRO A 49 -0.52 -19.55 2.99
N ALA A 50 -0.76 -19.80 1.70
CA ALA A 50 -0.49 -18.84 0.63
C ALA A 50 -1.29 -17.54 0.79
N LEU A 51 -2.57 -17.61 1.17
CA LEU A 51 -3.41 -16.43 1.39
C LEU A 51 -2.83 -15.56 2.51
N LYS A 52 -2.46 -16.18 3.64
CA LYS A 52 -1.81 -15.50 4.76
C LYS A 52 -0.55 -14.78 4.30
N LYS A 53 0.33 -15.49 3.57
CA LYS A 53 1.58 -14.92 3.05
C LYS A 53 1.34 -13.64 2.25
N TYR A 54 0.46 -13.65 1.25
CA TYR A 54 0.24 -12.48 0.39
C TYR A 54 -0.47 -11.33 1.11
N VAL A 55 -1.40 -11.61 2.03
CA VAL A 55 -2.05 -10.59 2.86
C VAL A 55 -1.03 -9.86 3.75
N TYR A 56 -0.15 -10.60 4.45
CA TYR A 56 0.87 -9.99 5.31
C TYR A 56 1.99 -9.32 4.52
N LEU A 57 2.41 -9.88 3.37
CA LEU A 57 3.36 -9.22 2.49
C LEU A 57 2.81 -7.91 1.91
N SER A 58 1.52 -7.86 1.55
CA SER A 58 0.87 -6.61 1.17
C SER A 58 0.88 -5.60 2.32
N MET A 59 0.58 -6.01 3.55
CA MET A 59 0.66 -5.10 4.70
C MET A 59 2.09 -4.56 4.90
N ALA A 60 3.10 -5.43 4.83
CA ALA A 60 4.49 -5.02 4.92
C ALA A 60 4.89 -4.04 3.80
N GLY A 61 4.49 -4.31 2.56
CA GLY A 61 4.70 -3.41 1.42
C GLY A 61 4.03 -2.05 1.63
N CYS A 62 2.79 -2.05 2.14
CA CYS A 62 2.06 -0.81 2.46
C CYS A 62 2.79 0.01 3.53
N VAL A 63 3.24 -0.62 4.63
CA VAL A 63 3.97 0.06 5.71
C VAL A 63 5.31 0.59 5.22
N ALA A 64 6.06 -0.21 4.44
CA ALA A 64 7.32 0.23 3.85
C ALA A 64 7.13 1.47 2.96
N TRP A 65 6.12 1.47 2.10
CA TRP A 65 5.82 2.63 1.26
C TRP A 65 5.31 3.84 2.05
N PHE A 66 4.55 3.62 3.12
CA PHE A 66 4.12 4.69 4.01
C PHE A 66 5.34 5.39 4.64
N ILE A 67 6.34 4.61 5.10
CA ILE A 67 7.60 5.14 5.62
C ILE A 67 8.32 5.95 4.54
N VAL A 68 8.53 5.38 3.35
CA VAL A 68 9.23 6.05 2.24
C VAL A 68 8.55 7.38 1.88
N MET A 69 7.22 7.38 1.72
CA MET A 69 6.46 8.58 1.37
C MET A 69 6.48 9.63 2.48
N THR A 70 6.37 9.22 3.74
CA THR A 70 6.41 10.14 4.89
C THR A 70 7.80 10.75 5.04
N THR A 71 8.86 9.96 4.88
CA THR A 71 10.24 10.44 4.89
C THR A 71 10.50 11.42 3.75
N TRP A 72 10.06 11.09 2.53
CA TRP A 72 10.17 12.00 1.39
C TRP A 72 9.45 13.32 1.65
N TYR A 73 8.20 13.26 2.13
CA TYR A 73 7.42 14.44 2.48
C TYR A 73 8.12 15.30 3.54
N ALA A 74 8.63 14.68 4.61
CA ALA A 74 9.35 15.38 5.66
C ALA A 74 10.63 16.06 5.15
N VAL A 75 11.44 15.37 4.35
CA VAL A 75 12.63 15.96 3.73
C VAL A 75 12.24 17.15 2.84
N TYR A 76 11.25 16.94 1.98
CA TYR A 76 10.81 17.96 1.04
C TYR A 76 10.30 19.22 1.74
N VAL A 77 9.36 19.09 2.69
CA VAL A 77 8.79 20.26 3.39
C VAL A 77 9.85 21.03 4.18
N ASN A 78 10.80 20.34 4.80
CA ASN A 78 11.84 20.99 5.61
C ASN A 78 13.01 21.56 4.79
N LYS A 79 13.25 21.06 3.58
CA LYS A 79 14.43 21.43 2.78
C LYS A 79 14.11 22.12 1.46
N ARG A 80 12.86 22.14 0.98
CA ARG A 80 12.49 22.71 -0.33
C ARG A 80 13.02 24.12 -0.58
N THR A 81 13.01 24.99 0.43
CA THR A 81 13.46 26.39 0.30
C THR A 81 14.97 26.47 0.09
N SER A 82 15.73 25.56 0.70
CA SER A 82 17.19 25.46 0.51
C SER A 82 17.59 24.92 -0.87
N TRP A 83 16.66 24.27 -1.59
CA TRP A 83 16.93 23.73 -2.93
C TRP A 83 16.75 24.77 -4.05
N GLY A 84 16.28 25.98 -3.71
CA GLY A 84 16.08 27.08 -4.66
C GLY A 84 15.21 26.67 -5.86
N ALA A 85 15.66 27.04 -7.07
CA ALA A 85 14.92 26.78 -8.31
C ALA A 85 14.56 25.29 -8.50
N ALA A 86 15.44 24.36 -8.09
CA ALA A 86 15.14 22.92 -8.19
C ALA A 86 13.96 22.51 -7.30
N GLY A 87 13.86 23.09 -6.10
CA GLY A 87 12.72 22.89 -5.21
C GLY A 87 11.42 23.45 -5.79
N ASP A 88 11.49 24.61 -6.43
CA ASP A 88 10.34 25.25 -7.07
C ASP A 88 9.83 24.45 -8.27
N GLN A 89 10.72 23.88 -9.09
CA GLN A 89 10.33 23.08 -10.28
C GLN A 89 9.52 21.82 -9.93
N ILE A 90 9.77 21.21 -8.77
CA ILE A 90 9.02 20.02 -8.31
C ILE A 90 7.88 20.39 -7.36
N THR A 91 7.67 21.69 -7.09
CA THR A 91 6.55 22.17 -6.28
C THR A 91 5.30 22.24 -7.14
N VAL A 92 4.31 21.40 -6.84
CA VAL A 92 3.01 21.46 -7.52
C VAL A 92 2.14 22.60 -6.96
N VAL A 93 2.18 22.81 -5.64
CA VAL A 93 1.40 23.84 -4.96
C VAL A 93 2.34 24.69 -4.13
N ILE A 94 2.59 25.92 -4.58
CA ILE A 94 3.49 26.87 -3.91
C ILE A 94 2.74 27.49 -2.72
N PRO A 95 3.23 27.32 -1.48
CA PRO A 95 2.69 28.02 -0.33
C PRO A 95 2.92 29.52 -0.48
N LYS A 96 1.86 30.33 -0.42
CA LYS A 96 1.98 31.79 -0.42
C LYS A 96 2.21 32.30 1.00
N GLY A 97 3.09 33.30 1.16
CA GLY A 97 3.33 33.95 2.45
C GLY A 97 4.28 33.20 3.39
N VAL A 98 5.11 32.30 2.84
CA VAL A 98 6.18 31.57 3.54
C VAL A 98 7.50 31.82 2.82
#